data_AF-A0A2T3L991-F1
#
_entry.id   AF-A0A2T3L991-F1
#
_cell.length_a   1.000
_cell.length_b   1.000
_cell.length_c   1.000
_cell.angle_alpha   90.00
_cell.angle_beta   90.00
_cell.angle_gamma   90.00
#
_symmetry.space_group_name_H-M   'P 1'
#
loop_
_entity.id
_entity.type
_entity.pdbx_description
1 polymer ?
#
loop_
_entity_poly.entity_id
_entity_poly.type
_entity_poly.pdbx_seq_one_letter_code
_entity_poly.pdbx_strand_id
1 'polypeptide(L)'
;MNKFNFTLKATFLSVLFWLIESLIHNLFFLEDNFEIFPTDSNELWMRVVIVILVISFGIYADFQTKMLLKKEEEKRLIFKATIYSSQHITNNLLNQMQFFRMKADENNAFSSEVIKLYDQSLLEGQELMKLLSNVDDLTEENIRMSVSPKEPDTSPDLSV
;
A
#
# COMPACT_ATOMS: atom_id res chain seq x y z
N MET A 1 -2.25 10.31 8.14
CA MET A 1 -2.12 10.68 6.72
C MET A 1 -2.83 12.00 6.48
N ASN A 2 -2.13 12.99 5.90
CA ASN A 2 -2.79 14.23 5.45
C ASN A 2 -3.89 13.85 4.45
N LYS A 3 -5.14 14.22 4.75
CA LYS A 3 -6.24 14.09 3.79
C LYS A 3 -5.93 15.05 2.65
N PHE A 4 -5.44 14.53 1.53
CA PHE A 4 -5.33 15.29 0.31
C PHE A 4 -6.75 15.65 -0.12
N ASN A 5 -7.15 16.89 0.13
CA ASN A 5 -8.44 17.41 -0.30
C ASN A 5 -8.27 18.00 -1.71
N PHE A 6 -8.42 17.16 -2.73
CA PHE A 6 -8.30 17.58 -4.13
C PHE A 6 -9.37 18.60 -4.50
N THR A 7 -10.58 18.51 -3.94
CA THR A 7 -11.63 19.53 -4.10
C THR A 7 -11.18 20.90 -3.60
N LEU A 8 -10.51 20.97 -2.45
CA LEU A 8 -10.02 22.24 -1.88
C LEU A 8 -8.96 22.87 -2.80
N LYS A 9 -8.01 22.05 -3.28
CA LYS A 9 -6.97 22.51 -4.21
C LYS A 9 -7.57 22.96 -5.54
N ALA A 10 -8.54 22.22 -6.08
CA ALA A 10 -9.25 22.57 -7.31
C ALA A 10 -10.06 23.87 -7.15
N THR A 11 -10.69 24.08 -5.99
CA THR A 11 -11.41 25.32 -5.69
C THR A 11 -10.46 26.51 -5.63
N PHE A 12 -9.34 26.37 -4.91
CA PHE A 12 -8.31 27.41 -4.86
C PHE A 12 -7.74 27.73 -6.24
N LEU A 13 -7.43 26.70 -7.03
CA LEU A 13 -6.95 26.85 -8.40
C LEU A 13 -7.97 27.55 -9.30
N SER A 14 -9.26 27.25 -9.14
CA SER A 14 -10.34 27.88 -9.90
C SER A 14 -10.48 29.37 -9.57
N VAL A 15 -10.38 29.74 -8.30
CA VAL A 15 -10.37 31.15 -7.87
C VAL A 15 -9.14 31.88 -8.42
N LEU A 16 -7.97 31.25 -8.34
CA LEU A 16 -6.74 31.82 -8.88
C LEU A 16 -6.81 32.01 -10.40
N PHE A 17 -7.33 31.01 -11.11
CA PHE A 17 -7.59 31.09 -12.55
C PHE A 17 -8.50 32.28 -12.89
N TRP A 18 -9.61 32.45 -12.17
CA TRP A 18 -10.54 33.56 -12.39
C TRP A 18 -9.87 34.93 -12.24
N LEU A 19 -9.06 35.11 -11.19
CA LEU A 19 -8.36 36.37 -10.93
C LEU A 19 -7.28 36.65 -11.99
N ILE A 20 -6.52 35.63 -12.38
CA ILE A 20 -5.46 35.77 -13.40
C ILE A 20 -6.08 36.12 -14.76
N GLU A 21 -7.15 35.43 -15.16
CA GLU A 21 -7.87 35.73 -16.40
C GLU A 21 -8.40 37.17 -16.43
N SER A 22 -9.04 37.61 -15.33
CA SER A 22 -9.52 38.98 -15.20
C SER A 22 -8.37 40.01 -15.28
N LEU A 23 -7.20 39.67 -14.75
CA LEU A 23 -6.00 40.53 -14.82
C LEU A 23 -5.41 40.57 -16.23
N ILE A 24 -5.32 39.43 -16.92
CA ILE A 24 -4.86 39.34 -18.31
C ILE A 24 -5.76 40.18 -19.20
N HIS A 25 -7.08 40.09 -19.02
CA HIS A 25 -8.02 40.83 -19.85
C HIS A 25 -7.80 42.34 -19.71
N ASN A 26 -7.71 42.85 -18.48
CA ASN A 26 -7.40 44.26 -18.21
C ASN A 26 -6.05 44.71 -18.81
N LEU A 27 -4.99 43.92 -18.63
CA LEU A 27 -3.65 44.31 -19.09
C LEU A 27 -3.46 44.25 -20.61
N PHE A 28 -4.10 43.29 -21.30
CA PHE A 28 -3.90 43.06 -22.73
C PHE A 28 -4.96 43.70 -23.63
N PHE A 29 -6.21 43.85 -23.16
CA PHE A 29 -7.29 44.45 -23.96
C PHE A 29 -7.44 45.97 -23.76
N LEU A 30 -6.61 46.58 -22.90
CA LEU A 30 -6.52 48.04 -22.70
C LEU A 30 -7.87 48.71 -22.36
N GLU A 31 -8.75 48.00 -21.65
CA GLU A 31 -9.99 48.58 -21.13
C GLU A 31 -9.69 49.42 -19.88
N ASP A 32 -10.26 50.62 -19.79
CA ASP A 32 -9.98 51.58 -18.70
C ASP A 32 -10.48 51.10 -17.31
N ASN A 33 -11.24 50.00 -17.24
CA ASN A 33 -11.85 49.51 -16.02
C ASN A 33 -11.51 48.04 -15.75
N PHE A 34 -11.17 47.73 -14.50
CA PHE A 34 -10.97 46.36 -14.05
C PHE A 34 -12.32 45.63 -13.91
N GLU A 35 -12.68 44.83 -14.91
CA GLU A 35 -13.89 44.01 -14.90
C GLU A 35 -13.62 42.62 -14.27
N ILE A 36 -14.06 42.44 -13.01
CA ILE A 36 -14.01 41.14 -12.32
C ILE A 36 -15.00 40.14 -12.94
N PHE A 37 -16.07 40.65 -13.53
CA PHE A 37 -17.08 39.89 -14.26
C PHE A 37 -17.09 40.39 -15.70
N PRO A 38 -16.74 39.54 -16.68
CA PRO A 38 -16.74 39.96 -18.07
C PRO A 38 -18.16 40.30 -18.53
N THR A 39 -18.30 41.44 -19.20
CA THR A 39 -19.58 41.90 -19.74
C THR A 39 -20.01 41.09 -20.97
N ASP A 40 -19.04 40.52 -21.71
CA ASP A 40 -19.34 39.57 -22.81
C ASP A 40 -19.84 38.24 -22.25
N SER A 41 -21.06 37.89 -22.66
CA SER A 41 -21.68 36.60 -22.32
C SER A 41 -20.85 35.42 -22.82
N ASN A 42 -20.14 35.57 -23.95
CA ASN A 42 -19.30 34.50 -24.49
C ASN A 42 -18.10 34.18 -23.59
N GLU A 43 -17.42 35.21 -23.13
CA GLU A 43 -16.29 35.06 -22.22
C GLU A 43 -16.72 34.53 -20.86
N LEU A 44 -17.86 35.02 -20.34
CA LEU A 44 -18.41 34.56 -19.06
C LEU A 44 -18.71 33.06 -19.08
N TRP A 45 -19.38 32.55 -20.14
CA TRP A 45 -19.74 31.13 -20.17
C TRP A 45 -18.49 30.25 -20.26
N MET A 46 -17.48 30.64 -21.03
CA MET A 46 -16.23 29.87 -21.15
C MET A 46 -15.53 29.75 -19.79
N ARG A 47 -15.39 30.86 -19.07
CA ARG A 47 -14.76 30.88 -17.74
C ARG A 47 -15.54 30.05 -16.72
N VAL A 48 -16.87 30.16 -16.72
CA VAL A 48 -17.74 29.36 -15.83
C VAL A 48 -17.61 27.87 -16.12
N VAL A 49 -17.58 27.46 -17.39
CA VAL A 49 -17.41 26.06 -17.78
C VAL A 49 -16.07 25.51 -17.28
N ILE A 50 -14.98 26.27 -17.43
CA ILE A 50 -13.66 25.86 -16.94
C ILE A 50 -13.68 25.66 -15.42
N VAL A 51 -14.25 26.62 -14.67
CA VAL A 51 -14.36 26.51 -13.20
C VAL A 51 -15.16 25.28 -12.80
N ILE A 52 -16.31 25.04 -13.44
CA ILE A 52 -17.14 23.85 -13.17
C ILE A 52 -16.36 22.58 -13.44
N LEU A 53 -15.64 22.49 -14.55
CA LEU A 53 -14.84 21.31 -14.90
C LEU A 53 -13.72 21.06 -13.90
N VAL A 54 -12.98 22.10 -13.50
CA VAL A 54 -11.88 21.99 -12.54
C VAL A 54 -12.40 21.52 -11.18
N ILE A 55 -13.49 22.12 -10.68
CA ILE A 55 -14.10 21.71 -9.40
C ILE A 55 -14.65 20.28 -9.49
N SER A 56 -15.36 19.95 -10.57
CA SER A 56 -15.91 18.60 -10.79
C SER A 56 -14.80 17.55 -10.83
N PHE A 57 -13.68 17.86 -11.48
CA PHE A 57 -12.50 17.01 -11.47
C PHE A 57 -11.92 16.83 -10.06
N GLY A 58 -11.85 17.90 -9.26
CA GLY A 58 -11.42 17.83 -7.86
C GLY A 58 -12.30 16.90 -7.01
N ILE A 59 -13.62 16.98 -7.18
CA ILE A 59 -14.60 16.09 -6.52
C ILE A 59 -14.40 14.64 -6.98
N TYR A 60 -14.26 14.42 -8.28
CA TYR A 60 -14.04 13.09 -8.85
C TYR A 60 -12.75 12.46 -8.32
N ALA A 61 -11.64 13.22 -8.28
CA ALA A 61 -10.37 12.77 -7.72
C ALA A 61 -10.51 12.38 -6.25
N ASP A 62 -11.17 13.21 -5.43
CA ASP A 62 -11.42 12.89 -4.01
C ASP A 62 -12.24 11.61 -3.84
N PHE A 63 -13.28 11.41 -4.65
CA PHE A 63 -14.09 10.19 -4.63
C PHE A 63 -13.24 8.96 -4.97
N GLN A 64 -12.47 9.02 -6.05
CA GLN A 64 -11.64 7.91 -6.49
C GLN A 64 -10.55 7.56 -5.48
N THR A 65 -9.84 8.55 -4.94
CA THR A 65 -8.82 8.32 -3.92
C THR A 65 -9.41 7.67 -2.66
N LYS A 66 -10.58 8.12 -2.19
CA LYS A 66 -11.24 7.50 -1.03
C LYS A 66 -11.62 6.04 -1.29
N MET A 67 -12.13 5.74 -2.48
CA MET A 67 -12.47 4.37 -2.86
C MET A 67 -11.23 3.48 -2.93
N LEU A 68 -10.12 3.97 -3.50
CA LEU A 68 -8.86 3.23 -3.57
C LEU A 68 -8.29 2.95 -2.19
N LEU A 69 -8.23 3.97 -1.32
CA LEU A 69 -7.75 3.81 0.06
C LEU A 69 -8.60 2.80 0.85
N LYS A 70 -9.93 2.83 0.69
CA LYS A 70 -10.81 1.86 1.32
C LYS A 70 -10.52 0.43 0.85
N LYS A 71 -10.31 0.24 -0.45
CA LYS A 71 -9.94 -1.08 -1.01
C LYS A 71 -8.59 -1.56 -0.50
N GLU A 72 -7.60 -0.68 -0.37
CA GLU A 72 -6.28 -1.03 0.19
C GLU A 72 -6.38 -1.40 1.68
N GLU A 73 -7.18 -0.66 2.45
CA GLU A 73 -7.43 -0.97 3.86
C GLU A 73 -8.14 -2.31 4.04
N GLU A 74 -9.18 -2.59 3.24
CA GLU A 74 -9.87 -3.89 3.23
C GLU A 74 -8.92 -5.04 2.89
N LYS A 75 -8.08 -4.88 1.85
CA LYS A 75 -7.03 -5.86 1.51
C LYS A 75 -6.08 -6.10 2.69
N ARG A 76 -5.66 -5.02 3.38
CA ARG A 76 -4.77 -5.09 4.54
C ARG A 76 -5.42 -5.83 5.71
N LEU A 77 -6.70 -5.59 5.97
CA LEU A 77 -7.44 -6.28 7.02
C LEU A 77 -7.59 -7.78 6.74
N ILE A 78 -7.99 -8.13 5.51
CA ILE A 78 -8.14 -9.54 5.09
C ILE A 78 -6.80 -10.27 5.17
N PHE A 79 -5.73 -9.67 4.66
CA PHE A 79 -4.39 -10.24 4.74
C PHE A 79 -3.97 -10.49 6.19
N LYS A 80 -4.08 -9.49 7.07
CA LYS A 80 -3.75 -9.64 8.49
C LYS A 80 -4.55 -10.76 9.14
N ALA A 81 -5.86 -10.80 8.93
CA ALA A 81 -6.72 -11.85 9.46
C ALA A 81 -6.31 -13.25 8.95
N THR A 82 -5.92 -13.34 7.69
CA THR A 82 -5.45 -14.58 7.06
C THR A 82 -4.13 -15.03 7.68
N ILE A 83 -3.16 -14.13 7.81
CA ILE A 83 -1.86 -14.41 8.43
C ILE A 83 -1.99 -14.83 9.89
N TYR A 84 -2.80 -14.14 10.69
CA TYR A 84 -3.04 -14.54 12.08
C TYR A 84 -3.67 -15.94 12.17
N SER A 85 -4.61 -16.25 11.27
CA SER A 85 -5.24 -17.57 11.19
C SER A 85 -4.22 -18.64 10.80
N SER A 86 -3.38 -18.37 9.78
CA SER A 86 -2.29 -19.25 9.37
C SER A 86 -1.29 -19.47 10.50
N GLN A 87 -0.90 -18.43 11.23
CA GLN A 87 0.00 -18.55 12.39
C GLN A 87 -0.59 -19.47 13.46
N HIS A 88 -1.88 -19.36 13.75
CA HIS A 88 -2.56 -20.25 14.69
C HIS A 88 -2.57 -21.71 14.20
N ILE A 89 -2.90 -21.95 12.93
CA ILE A 89 -2.89 -23.29 12.32
C ILE A 89 -1.48 -23.88 12.35
N THR A 90 -0.48 -23.12 11.92
CA THR A 90 0.92 -23.53 11.89
C THR A 90 1.44 -23.81 13.30
N ASN A 91 1.13 -22.95 14.29
CA ASN A 91 1.52 -23.21 15.68
C ASN A 91 0.90 -24.51 16.22
N ASN A 92 -0.37 -24.79 15.91
CA ASN A 92 -0.99 -26.06 16.30
C ASN A 92 -0.31 -27.26 15.65
N LEU A 93 0.01 -27.16 14.35
CA LEU A 93 0.76 -28.19 13.64
C LEU A 93 2.16 -28.40 14.26
N LEU A 94 2.90 -27.32 14.53
CA LEU A 94 4.22 -27.38 15.14
C LEU A 94 4.18 -28.07 16.52
N ASN A 95 3.16 -27.78 17.33
CA ASN A 95 2.95 -28.45 18.62
C ASN A 95 2.72 -29.96 18.45
N GLN A 96 1.90 -30.37 17.46
CA GLN A 96 1.67 -31.78 17.15
C GLN A 96 2.95 -32.47 16.68
N MET A 97 3.73 -31.78 15.85
CA MET A 97 5.01 -32.27 15.35
C MET A 97 6.05 -32.41 16.48
N GLN A 98 6.09 -31.48 17.44
CA GLN A 98 6.94 -31.62 18.63
C GLN A 98 6.54 -32.82 19.49
N PHE A 99 5.24 -33.05 19.67
CA PHE A 99 4.74 -34.25 20.37
C PHE A 99 5.14 -35.54 19.65
N PHE A 100 5.04 -35.58 18.32
CA PHE A 100 5.50 -36.71 17.52
C PHE A 100 6.99 -36.97 17.71
N ARG A 101 7.82 -35.92 17.66
CA ARG A 101 9.28 -36.01 17.90
C ARG A 101 9.59 -36.55 19.28
N MET A 102 8.89 -36.09 20.32
CA MET A 102 9.02 -36.63 21.68
C MET A 102 8.71 -38.12 21.73
N LYS A 103 7.61 -38.56 21.09
CA LYS A 103 7.23 -39.98 21.07
C LYS A 103 8.18 -40.86 20.27
N ALA A 104 8.74 -40.35 19.18
CA ALA A 104 9.73 -41.07 18.41
C ALA A 104 11.05 -41.25 19.17
N ASP A 105 11.47 -40.22 19.92
CA ASP A 105 12.67 -40.25 20.76
C ASP A 105 12.52 -41.23 21.93
N GLU A 106 11.37 -41.21 22.63
CA GLU A 106 11.04 -42.19 23.69
C GLU A 106 11.18 -43.65 23.23
N ASN A 107 10.87 -43.93 21.96
CA ASN A 107 10.91 -45.27 21.39
C ASN A 107 12.20 -45.57 20.60
N ASN A 108 13.20 -44.67 20.60
CA ASN A 108 14.40 -44.74 19.75
C ASN A 108 14.07 -45.02 18.27
N ALA A 109 12.95 -44.48 17.77
CA ALA A 109 12.41 -44.78 16.45
C ALA A 109 13.18 -44.10 15.31
N PHE A 110 13.94 -43.03 15.61
CA PHE A 110 14.75 -42.28 14.65
C PHE A 110 16.20 -42.16 15.10
N SER A 111 17.11 -42.04 14.13
CA SER A 111 18.51 -41.71 14.41
C SER A 111 18.65 -40.26 14.87
N SER A 112 19.73 -39.97 15.59
CA SER A 112 20.08 -38.61 16.03
C SER A 112 20.15 -37.60 14.87
N GLU A 113 20.61 -38.03 13.69
CA GLU A 113 20.66 -37.20 12.48
C GLU A 113 19.26 -36.82 11.98
N VAL A 114 18.33 -37.78 11.94
CA VAL A 114 16.94 -37.52 11.52
C VAL A 114 16.23 -36.58 12.50
N ILE A 115 16.47 -36.75 13.81
CA ILE A 115 15.94 -35.84 14.84
C ILE A 115 16.47 -34.42 14.63
N LYS A 116 17.77 -34.27 14.34
CA LYS A 116 18.38 -32.96 14.09
C LYS A 116 17.78 -32.27 12.85
N LEU A 117 17.61 -33.00 11.75
CA LEU A 117 17.00 -32.47 10.52
C LEU A 117 15.53 -32.07 10.76
N TYR A 118 14.81 -32.86 11.57
CA TYR A 118 13.44 -32.56 11.96
C TYR A 118 13.33 -31.28 12.79
N ASP A 119 14.16 -31.15 13.83
CA ASP A 119 14.19 -29.96 14.68
C ASP A 119 14.57 -28.70 13.88
N GLN A 120 15.53 -28.82 12.93
CA GLN A 120 15.86 -27.74 12.00
C GLN A 120 14.67 -27.35 11.12
N SER A 121 13.96 -28.32 10.54
CA SER A 121 12.79 -28.06 9.70
C SER A 121 11.66 -27.36 10.46
N LEU A 122 11.47 -27.70 11.74
CA LEU A 122 10.50 -27.01 12.61
C LEU A 122 10.90 -25.57 12.89
N LEU A 123 12.18 -25.32 13.16
CA LEU A 123 12.71 -23.97 13.39
C LEU A 123 12.59 -23.11 12.13
N GLU A 124 12.99 -23.63 10.97
CA GLU A 124 12.85 -22.93 9.68
C GLU A 124 11.39 -22.56 9.40
N GLY A 125 10.45 -23.49 9.63
CA GLY A 125 9.02 -23.22 9.47
C GLY A 125 8.50 -22.11 10.41
N GLN A 126 8.97 -22.08 11.66
CA GLN A 126 8.65 -21.02 12.63
C GLN A 126 9.19 -19.65 12.18
N GLU A 127 10.44 -19.62 11.70
CA GLU A 127 11.08 -18.40 11.22
C GLU A 127 10.38 -17.83 9.99
N LEU A 128 10.09 -18.66 8.99
CA LEU A 128 9.35 -18.26 7.80
C LEU A 128 7.96 -17.72 8.14
N MET A 129 7.25 -18.33 9.08
CA MET A 129 5.94 -17.84 9.53
C MET A 129 6.06 -16.46 10.21
N LYS A 130 7.12 -16.24 11.00
CA LYS A 130 7.39 -14.94 11.63
C LYS A 130 7.73 -13.87 10.60
N LEU A 131 8.52 -14.20 9.57
CA LEU A 131 8.86 -13.28 8.48
C LEU A 131 7.61 -12.85 7.70
N LEU A 132 6.77 -13.81 7.33
CA LEU A 132 5.51 -13.53 6.63
C LEU A 132 4.56 -12.64 7.46
N SER A 133 4.56 -12.79 8.78
CA SER A 133 3.76 -11.94 9.69
C SER A 133 4.25 -10.50 9.81
N ASN A 134 5.49 -10.21 9.43
CA ASN A 134 6.08 -8.88 9.54
C ASN A 134 6.07 -8.11 8.21
N VAL A 135 5.39 -8.63 7.17
CA VAL A 135 5.28 -7.95 5.88
C VAL A 135 4.37 -6.72 6.03
N ASP A 136 4.98 -5.53 5.98
CA ASP A 136 4.28 -4.25 6.14
C ASP A 136 3.60 -3.76 4.85
N ASP A 137 4.19 -4.05 3.69
CA ASP A 137 3.71 -3.66 2.37
C ASP A 137 3.24 -4.87 1.57
N LEU A 138 1.96 -4.87 1.21
CA LEU A 138 1.23 -6.03 0.68
C LEU A 138 1.32 -6.10 -0.85
N THR A 139 2.54 -6.16 -1.35
CA THR A 139 2.81 -6.47 -2.76
C THR A 139 3.11 -7.97 -2.90
N GLU A 140 2.80 -8.53 -4.07
CA GLU A 140 3.12 -9.92 -4.38
C GLU A 140 4.62 -10.19 -4.20
N GLU A 141 5.46 -9.27 -4.67
CA GLU A 141 6.91 -9.37 -4.56
C GLU A 141 7.38 -9.36 -3.11
N ASN A 142 6.90 -8.43 -2.28
CA ASN A 142 7.28 -8.38 -0.86
C ASN A 142 6.84 -9.63 -0.11
N ILE A 143 5.63 -10.13 -0.40
CA ILE A 143 5.13 -11.38 0.20
C ILE A 143 6.02 -12.55 -0.22
N ARG A 144 6.36 -12.68 -1.51
CA ARG A 144 7.24 -13.77 -2.00
C ARG A 144 8.64 -13.66 -1.41
N MET A 145 9.26 -12.49 -1.45
CA MET A 145 10.60 -12.26 -0.88
C MET A 145 10.65 -12.55 0.62
N SER A 146 9.58 -12.29 1.36
CA SER A 146 9.54 -12.54 2.81
C SER A 146 9.63 -14.02 3.20
N VAL A 147 9.29 -14.92 2.28
CA VAL A 147 9.29 -16.38 2.50
C VAL A 147 10.29 -17.13 1.60
N SER A 148 11.08 -16.40 0.80
CA SER A 148 12.15 -17.00 0.01
C SER A 148 13.26 -17.49 0.94
N PRO A 149 13.71 -18.76 0.82
CA PRO A 149 14.89 -19.23 1.52
C PRO A 149 16.09 -18.34 1.16
N LYS A 150 16.88 -17.92 2.15
CA LYS A 150 18.19 -17.30 1.85
C LYS A 150 19.01 -18.34 1.11
N GLU A 151 19.57 -17.98 -0.05
CA GLU A 151 20.50 -18.86 -0.75
C GLU A 151 21.60 -19.30 0.22
N PRO A 152 21.97 -20.59 0.23
CA PRO A 152 23.07 -21.05 1.05
C PRO A 152 24.32 -20.25 0.68
N ASP A 153 25.05 -19.76 1.68
CA ASP A 153 26.29 -19.02 1.48
C ASP A 153 27.30 -19.90 0.75
N THR A 154 27.42 -19.72 -0.57
CA THR A 154 28.43 -20.38 -1.42
C THR A 154 29.71 -19.56 -1.49
N SER A 155 30.05 -18.79 -0.45
CA SER A 155 31.37 -18.18 -0.35
C SER A 155 32.41 -19.30 -0.23
N PRO A 156 33.34 -19.45 -1.19
CA PRO A 156 34.43 -20.40 -1.03
C PRO A 156 35.27 -19.95 0.15
N ASP A 157 35.40 -20.82 1.14
CA ASP A 157 36.30 -20.66 2.29
C ASP A 157 37.74 -20.64 1.77
N LEU A 158 38.21 -19.44 1.40
CA LEU A 158 39.59 -19.18 1.05
C LEU A 158 40.39 -18.99 2.34
N SER A 159 40.54 -20.09 3.10
CA SER A 159 41.58 -20.23 4.10
C SER A 159 42.50 -21.39 3.72
N VAL A 160 43.54 -21.05 2.95
CA VAL A 160 44.82 -21.79 2.89
C VAL A 160 45.92 -20.83 3.30
#